data_AF-A0A3B0TK32-F1
#
_entry.id   AF-A0A3B0TK32-F1
#
_cell.length_a   1.000
_cell.length_b   1.000
_cell.length_c   1.000
_cell.angle_alpha   90.00
_cell.angle_beta   90.00
_cell.angle_gamma   90.00
#
_symmetry.space_group_name_H-M   'P 1'
#
loop_
_entity.id
_entity.type
_entity.pdbx_description
1 polymer ?
#
loop_
_entity_poly.entity_id
_entity_poly.type
_entity_poly.pdbx_seq_one_letter_code
_entity_poly.pdbx_strand_id
1 'polypeptide(L)'
;MPAKIPRAAYADMYGPTVGDKIRLADTELFIEVEKDFATPGEEVKFGGGKVIRDGMGQAQVTRADGAVDTVITNALIVDHWGIVKADVG
;
A
#
# COMPACT_ATOMS: atom_id res chain seq x y z
N MET A 1 12.64 14.03 -14.64
CA MET A 1 13.79 13.54 -13.84
C MET A 1 13.25 12.54 -12.83
N PRO A 2 13.90 11.39 -12.60
CA PRO A 2 13.43 10.43 -11.59
C PRO A 2 13.57 11.05 -10.18
N ALA A 3 12.48 11.06 -9.42
CA ALA A 3 12.51 11.40 -8.00
C ALA A 3 12.96 10.18 -7.19
N LYS A 4 13.77 10.40 -6.16
CA LYS A 4 14.23 9.35 -5.25
C LYS A 4 13.69 9.62 -3.85
N ILE A 5 13.31 8.56 -3.16
CA ILE A 5 12.84 8.61 -1.78
C ILE A 5 13.64 7.62 -0.93
N PRO A 6 14.13 8.01 0.27
CA PRO A 6 14.74 7.08 1.21
C PRO A 6 13.73 6.02 1.69
N ARG A 7 14.17 4.76 1.86
CA ARG A 7 13.29 3.65 2.30
C ARG A 7 12.55 3.92 3.60
N ALA A 8 13.21 4.50 4.61
CA ALA A 8 12.56 4.83 5.88
C ALA A 8 11.40 5.82 5.69
N ALA A 9 11.60 6.88 4.89
CA ALA A 9 10.55 7.85 4.58
C ALA A 9 9.41 7.23 3.76
N TYR A 10 9.72 6.27 2.88
CA TYR A 10 8.69 5.49 2.17
C TYR A 10 7.85 4.67 3.16
N ALA A 11 8.51 3.94 4.07
CA ALA A 11 7.85 3.12 5.08
C ALA A 11 6.96 3.95 6.01
N ASP A 12 7.41 5.13 6.43
CA ASP A 12 6.60 6.05 7.26
C ASP A 12 5.33 6.54 6.55
N MET A 13 5.36 6.62 5.21
CA MET A 13 4.24 7.15 4.43
C MET A 13 3.28 6.08 3.91
N TYR A 14 3.81 4.93 3.49
CA TYR A 14 3.07 3.91 2.74
C TYR A 14 3.24 2.50 3.32
N GLY A 15 3.96 2.37 4.44
CA GLY A 15 4.31 1.06 5.00
C GLY A 15 5.49 0.40 4.28
N PRO A 16 5.97 -0.73 4.83
CA PRO A 16 7.15 -1.44 4.35
C PRO A 16 6.94 -2.00 2.93
N THR A 17 7.99 -2.04 2.11
CA THR A 17 7.97 -2.63 0.76
C THR A 17 8.93 -3.84 0.66
N VAL A 18 9.06 -4.45 -0.53
CA VAL A 18 9.83 -5.68 -0.75
C VAL A 18 11.20 -5.66 -0.06
N GLY A 19 11.49 -6.71 0.71
CA GLY A 19 12.74 -6.87 1.47
C GLY A 19 12.81 -6.10 2.80
N ASP A 20 11.85 -5.24 3.11
CA ASP A 20 11.72 -4.68 4.46
C ASP A 20 11.24 -5.75 5.44
N LYS A 21 11.71 -5.66 6.69
CA LYS A 21 11.36 -6.60 7.77
C LYS A 21 10.57 -5.92 8.87
N ILE A 22 9.54 -6.61 9.35
CA ILE A 22 8.67 -6.14 10.42
C ILE A 22 8.75 -7.15 11.56
N ARG A 23 9.04 -6.64 12.77
CA ARG A 23 8.93 -7.44 14.00
C ARG A 23 7.45 -7.61 14.35
N LEU A 24 7.02 -8.83 14.60
CA LEU A 24 5.65 -9.10 15.04
C LEU A 24 5.52 -8.75 16.53
N ALA A 25 5.07 -7.51 16.78
CA ALA A 25 4.89 -6.95 18.10
C ALA A 25 6.16 -7.09 18.97
N ASP A 26 6.02 -7.62 20.18
CA ASP A 26 7.08 -7.84 21.16
C ASP A 26 7.77 -9.21 21.02
N THR A 27 7.40 -10.01 20.02
CA THR A 27 8.03 -11.33 19.78
C THR A 27 9.40 -11.19 19.09
N GLU A 28 10.21 -12.26 19.09
CA GLU A 28 11.45 -12.34 18.31
C GLU A 28 11.20 -12.82 16.85
N LEU A 29 9.97 -12.71 16.35
CA LEU A 29 9.62 -13.08 14.98
C LEU A 29 9.71 -11.87 14.05
N PHE A 30 10.41 -12.04 12.94
CA PHE A 30 10.55 -11.03 11.88
C PHE A 30 10.00 -11.59 10.58
N ILE A 31 9.04 -10.88 10.00
CA ILE A 31 8.50 -11.18 8.68
C ILE A 31 9.12 -10.26 7.64
N GLU A 32 9.32 -10.76 6.42
CA GLU A 32 9.86 -9.99 5.30
C GLU A 32 8.78 -9.83 4.23
N VAL A 33 8.67 -8.64 3.64
CA VAL A 33 7.76 -8.41 2.51
C VAL A 33 8.30 -9.11 1.27
N GLU A 34 7.59 -10.14 0.79
CA GLU A 34 7.99 -10.98 -0.33
C GLU A 34 7.62 -10.35 -1.69
N LYS A 35 6.50 -9.62 -1.72
CA LYS A 35 5.99 -8.96 -2.92
C LYS A 35 5.21 -7.70 -2.56
N ASP A 36 5.39 -6.65 -3.36
CA ASP A 36 4.59 -5.44 -3.30
C ASP A 36 3.89 -5.28 -4.66
N PHE A 37 2.58 -5.07 -4.62
CA PHE A 37 1.74 -4.87 -5.80
C PHE A 37 1.61 -3.39 -6.19
N ALA A 38 2.14 -2.46 -5.38
CA ALA A 38 2.16 -1.05 -5.73
C ALA A 38 3.15 -0.76 -6.87
N THR A 39 2.82 0.23 -7.69
CA THR A 39 3.78 0.86 -8.61
C THR A 39 4.41 2.05 -7.90
N PRO A 40 5.75 2.10 -7.71
CA PRO A 40 6.40 3.19 -6.98
C PRO A 40 6.06 4.58 -7.54
N GLY A 41 5.44 5.43 -6.72
CA GLY A 41 4.98 6.77 -7.09
C GLY A 41 3.48 6.89 -7.36
N GLU A 42 2.77 5.77 -7.51
CA GLU A 42 1.32 5.69 -7.74
C GLU A 42 0.57 5.12 -6.53
N GLU A 43 1.17 5.18 -5.33
CA GLU A 43 0.57 4.64 -4.10
C GLU A 43 -0.76 5.34 -3.77
N VAL A 44 -1.77 4.54 -3.42
CA VAL A 44 -3.09 5.06 -3.12
C VAL A 44 -3.13 5.58 -1.68
N LYS A 45 -3.29 6.90 -1.50
CA LYS A 45 -3.39 7.53 -0.17
C LYS A 45 -4.50 8.56 -0.10
N PHE A 46 -5.35 8.41 0.90
CA PHE A 46 -6.44 9.33 1.18
C PHE A 46 -6.02 10.50 2.09
N GLY A 47 -6.58 11.68 1.85
CA GLY A 47 -6.40 12.89 2.65
C GLY A 47 -6.37 14.17 1.82
N GLY A 48 -6.41 15.33 2.50
CA GLY A 48 -6.35 16.63 1.85
C GLY A 48 -5.09 16.79 1.00
N GLY A 49 -5.27 17.11 -0.29
CA GLY A 49 -4.17 17.27 -1.25
C GLY A 49 -3.48 15.97 -1.70
N LYS A 50 -4.03 14.80 -1.37
CA LYS A 50 -3.42 13.49 -1.70
C LYS A 50 -4.02 12.85 -2.96
N VAL A 51 -3.81 11.55 -3.12
CA VAL A 51 -4.07 10.79 -4.36
C VAL A 51 -5.55 10.47 -4.56
N ILE A 52 -6.25 9.97 -3.53
CA ILE A 52 -7.70 9.69 -3.64
C ILE A 52 -8.49 11.00 -3.60
N ARG A 53 -8.75 11.55 -4.78
CA ARG A 53 -9.61 12.71 -5.05
C ARG A 53 -10.22 12.55 -6.45
N ASP A 54 -11.35 13.21 -6.67
CA ASP A 54 -12.09 13.17 -7.94
C ASP A 54 -11.18 13.53 -9.13
N GLY A 55 -11.24 12.70 -10.18
CA GLY A 55 -10.42 12.84 -11.39
C GLY A 55 -8.94 12.43 -11.25
N MET A 56 -8.53 11.92 -10.08
CA MET A 56 -7.18 11.39 -9.82
C MET A 56 -7.26 9.90 -9.45
N GLY A 57 -6.86 9.51 -8.23
CA GLY A 57 -6.96 8.13 -7.76
C GLY A 57 -8.39 7.66 -7.49
N GLN A 58 -9.39 8.56 -7.57
CA GLN A 58 -10.81 8.20 -7.50
C GLN A 58 -11.44 8.30 -8.89
N ALA A 59 -11.82 7.15 -9.43
CA ALA A 59 -12.55 7.06 -10.70
C ALA A 59 -14.02 7.51 -10.53
N GLN A 60 -14.65 7.93 -11.63
CA GLN A 60 -16.09 8.25 -11.70
C GLN A 60 -16.97 7.03 -12.00
N VAL A 61 -16.38 5.83 -12.00
CA VAL A 61 -17.09 4.56 -12.21
C VAL A 61 -18.09 4.35 -11.08
N THR A 62 -19.31 3.95 -11.41
CA THR A 62 -20.32 3.68 -10.39
C THR A 62 -20.05 2.33 -9.72
N ARG A 63 -20.63 2.13 -8.53
CA ARG A 63 -20.62 0.82 -7.88
C ARG A 63 -21.23 -0.28 -8.78
N ALA A 64 -22.28 0.03 -9.53
CA ALA A 64 -22.91 -0.93 -10.44
C ALA A 64 -21.98 -1.34 -11.60
N ASP A 65 -21.05 -0.46 -11.96
CA ASP A 65 -20.08 -0.65 -13.03
C ASP A 65 -18.70 -1.16 -12.53
N GLY A 66 -18.61 -1.57 -11.25
CA GLY A 66 -17.43 -2.25 -10.71
C GLY A 66 -16.54 -1.42 -9.78
N ALA A 67 -16.98 -0.24 -9.33
CA ALA A 67 -16.27 0.45 -8.23
C ALA A 67 -16.41 -0.33 -6.91
N VAL A 68 -15.31 -0.45 -6.18
CA VAL A 68 -15.26 -1.13 -4.88
C VAL A 68 -16.06 -0.38 -3.82
N ASP A 69 -16.73 -1.10 -2.92
CA ASP A 69 -17.50 -0.51 -1.82
C ASP A 69 -16.58 0.14 -0.77
N THR A 70 -15.38 -0.42 -0.57
CA THR A 70 -14.35 0.08 0.35
C THR A 70 -12.99 -0.42 -0.13
N VAL A 71 -11.93 0.37 0.11
CA VAL A 71 -10.56 -0.06 -0.15
C VAL A 71 -9.70 0.14 1.10
N ILE A 72 -8.94 -0.89 1.46
CA ILE A 72 -7.87 -0.82 2.46
C ILE A 72 -6.58 -0.59 1.69
N THR A 73 -6.01 0.62 1.77
CA THR A 73 -4.83 0.96 0.97
C THR A 73 -3.52 0.63 1.68
N ASN A 74 -2.53 0.19 0.92
CA ASN A 74 -1.17 -0.13 1.37
C ASN A 74 -1.11 -1.11 2.55
N ALA A 75 -1.96 -2.14 2.55
CA ALA A 75 -1.97 -3.14 3.60
C ALA A 75 -0.74 -4.05 3.50
N LEU A 76 -0.10 -4.30 4.65
CA LEU A 76 0.78 -5.46 4.82
C LEU A 76 -0.10 -6.67 5.16
N ILE A 77 -0.20 -7.59 4.22
CA ILE A 77 -1.02 -8.80 4.31
C ILE A 77 -0.11 -9.95 4.73
N VAL A 78 -0.49 -10.60 5.82
CA VAL A 78 0.17 -11.81 6.32
C VAL A 78 -0.84 -12.94 6.23
N ASP A 79 -0.56 -13.92 5.37
CA ASP A 79 -1.42 -15.10 5.23
C ASP A 79 -0.57 -16.35 4.93
N HIS A 80 -1.18 -17.53 4.99
CA HIS A 80 -0.50 -18.80 4.84
C HIS A 80 0.17 -19.01 3.46
N TRP A 81 -0.25 -18.25 2.45
CA TRP A 81 0.31 -18.31 1.09
C TRP A 81 1.41 -17.28 0.84
N GLY A 82 1.64 -16.34 1.77
CA GLY A 82 2.72 -15.37 1.64
C GLY A 82 2.54 -14.09 2.45
N ILE A 83 3.57 -13.25 2.39
CA ILE A 83 3.63 -11.96 3.08
C ILE A 83 3.80 -10.86 2.04
N VAL A 84 2.72 -10.15 1.73
CA VAL A 84 2.69 -9.20 0.61
C VAL A 84 2.16 -7.83 1.01
N LYS A 85 2.51 -6.81 0.24
CA LYS A 85 1.91 -5.48 0.32
C LYS A 85 0.99 -5.24 -0.87
N ALA A 86 -0.26 -4.87 -0.60
CA ALA A 86 -1.25 -4.60 -1.63
C ALA A 86 -2.38 -3.69 -1.12
N ASP A 87 -3.16 -3.16 -2.05
CA ASP A 87 -4.49 -2.62 -1.77
C ASP A 87 -5.51 -3.77 -1.78
N VAL A 88 -6.50 -3.72 -0.88
CA VAL A 88 -7.59 -4.70 -0.81
C VAL A 88 -8.92 -3.98 -1.03
N GLY A 89 -9.65 -4.36 -2.08
CA GLY A 89 -10.94 -3.79 -2.46
C GLY A 89 -12.10 -4.77 -2.37
#